data_AF-A0A6I4SRH8-F1
#
_entry.id   AF-A0A6I4SRH8-F1
#
_cell.length_a   1.000
_cell.length_b   1.000
_cell.length_c   1.000
_cell.angle_alpha   90.00
_cell.angle_beta   90.00
_cell.angle_gamma   90.00
#
_symmetry.space_group_name_H-M   'P 1'
#
loop_
_entity.id
_entity.type
_entity.pdbx_description
1 polymer ?
#
loop_
_entity_poly.entity_id
_entity_poly.type
_entity_poly.pdbx_seq_one_letter_code
_entity_poly.pdbx_strand_id
1 'polypeptide(L)'
;MMALAASLPAFLPDIHSFYWPPARSEIEKAQFTLAIDRWLSGGTFPVPELVSLEHRPDNTLKTRGLAFITGQELELEASVSIGPDSAARLAGRLISQLVLQGAVECPDRMIGPDGHPLNLEISASKGAVIVRRG
;
A
#
# COMPACT_ATOMS: atom_id res chain seq x y z
N MET A 1 8.58 -8.48 13.47
CA MET A 1 7.34 -7.87 14.01
C MET A 1 6.09 -8.57 13.50
N MET A 2 5.86 -8.64 12.18
CA MET A 2 4.63 -9.23 11.60
C MET A 2 4.40 -10.71 11.96
N ALA A 3 5.43 -11.54 11.96
CA ALA A 3 5.34 -12.94 12.37
C ALA A 3 4.86 -13.11 13.83
N LEU A 4 5.31 -12.24 14.73
CA LEU A 4 4.85 -12.24 16.12
C LEU A 4 3.36 -11.89 16.18
N ALA A 5 2.95 -10.81 15.50
CA ALA A 5 1.55 -10.39 15.46
C ALA A 5 0.62 -11.48 14.91
N ALA A 6 1.03 -12.22 13.87
CA ALA A 6 0.26 -13.35 13.32
C ALA A 6 0.15 -14.55 14.27
N SER A 7 1.12 -14.72 15.18
CA SER A 7 1.08 -15.81 16.18
C SER A 7 0.24 -15.49 17.42
N LEU A 8 0.09 -14.22 17.80
CA LEU A 8 -0.71 -13.78 18.96
C LEU A 8 -2.15 -14.32 18.99
N PRO A 9 -2.91 -14.37 17.88
CA PRO A 9 -4.29 -14.87 17.92
C PRO A 9 -4.43 -16.31 18.41
N ALA A 10 -3.37 -17.13 18.37
CA ALA A 10 -3.37 -18.49 18.94
C ALA A 10 -3.42 -18.48 20.49
N PHE A 11 -2.93 -17.41 21.12
CA PHE A 11 -2.90 -17.26 22.58
C PHE A 11 -4.05 -16.40 23.11
N LEU A 12 -4.82 -15.78 22.22
CA LEU A 12 -5.88 -14.82 22.54
C LEU A 12 -7.16 -15.25 21.80
N PRO A 13 -7.89 -16.26 22.30
CA PRO A 13 -9.02 -16.85 21.59
C PRO A 13 -10.15 -15.85 21.35
N ASP A 14 -10.39 -14.95 22.30
CA ASP A 14 -11.50 -13.98 22.30
C ASP A 14 -11.22 -12.70 21.50
N ILE A 15 -10.07 -12.59 20.84
CA ILE A 15 -9.82 -11.48 19.92
C ILE A 15 -10.59 -11.72 18.63
N HIS A 16 -11.34 -10.71 18.18
CA HIS A 16 -12.10 -10.74 16.93
C HIS A 16 -11.39 -10.00 15.79
N SER A 17 -10.57 -9.00 16.10
CA SER A 17 -9.92 -8.14 15.11
C SER A 17 -8.61 -7.53 15.63
N PHE A 18 -7.79 -7.07 14.70
CA PHE A 18 -6.58 -6.30 14.95
C PHE A 18 -6.77 -4.88 14.44
N TYR A 19 -6.48 -3.90 15.28
CA TYR A 19 -6.26 -2.55 14.80
C TYR A 19 -4.82 -2.43 14.29
N TRP A 20 -4.66 -1.96 13.05
CA TRP A 20 -3.37 -1.68 12.43
C TRP A 20 -3.15 -0.17 12.38
N PRO A 21 -2.44 0.43 13.36
CA PRO A 21 -2.28 1.87 13.45
C PRO A 21 -1.68 2.53 12.20
N PRO A 22 -0.68 1.94 11.51
CA PRO A 22 -0.09 2.55 10.33
C PRO A 22 -1.11 2.88 9.25
N ALA A 23 -2.07 1.98 8.97
CA ALA A 23 -3.13 2.19 7.98
C ALA A 23 -4.44 2.73 8.57
N ARG A 24 -4.53 2.85 9.91
CA ARG A 24 -5.76 3.16 10.65
C ARG A 24 -6.92 2.23 10.30
N SER A 25 -6.63 0.97 10.00
CA SER A 25 -7.60 -0.03 9.62
C SER A 25 -7.83 -1.03 10.76
N GLU A 26 -9.04 -1.59 10.79
CA GLU A 26 -9.37 -2.75 11.58
C GLU A 26 -9.44 -3.96 10.64
N ILE A 27 -8.83 -5.07 11.04
CA ILE A 27 -8.69 -6.28 10.23
C ILE A 27 -9.21 -7.46 11.05
N GLU A 28 -10.11 -8.24 10.48
CA GLU A 28 -10.64 -9.43 11.13
C GLU A 28 -9.52 -10.44 11.41
N LYS A 29 -9.59 -11.14 12.55
CA LYS A 29 -8.51 -12.01 13.06
C LYS A 29 -8.11 -13.08 12.05
N ALA A 30 -9.07 -13.79 11.46
CA ALA A 30 -8.78 -14.85 10.50
C ALA A 30 -8.17 -14.28 9.22
N GLN A 31 -8.72 -13.17 8.71
CA GLN A 31 -8.16 -12.47 7.55
C GLN A 31 -6.72 -12.02 7.79
N PHE A 32 -6.42 -11.37 8.92
CA PHE A 32 -5.07 -10.92 9.25
C PHE A 32 -4.09 -12.11 9.31
N THR A 33 -4.43 -13.15 10.06
CA THR A 33 -3.56 -14.32 10.24
C THR A 33 -3.26 -14.98 8.89
N LEU A 34 -4.30 -15.20 8.07
CA LEU A 34 -4.15 -15.81 6.75
C LEU A 34 -3.29 -14.97 5.81
N ALA A 35 -3.51 -13.65 5.79
CA ALA A 35 -2.79 -12.74 4.91
C ALA A 35 -1.30 -12.67 5.27
N ILE A 36 -0.98 -12.58 6.56
CA ILE A 36 0.41 -12.54 7.02
C ILE A 36 1.11 -13.89 6.81
N ASP A 37 0.46 -15.01 7.12
CA ASP A 37 1.06 -16.34 6.91
C ASP A 37 1.38 -16.59 5.42
N ARG A 38 0.46 -16.22 4.52
CA ARG A 38 0.69 -16.32 3.07
C ARG A 38 1.87 -15.48 2.63
N TRP A 39 1.96 -14.25 3.10
CA TRP A 39 3.06 -13.35 2.77
C TRP A 39 4.40 -13.88 3.31
N LEU A 40 4.45 -14.32 4.56
CA LEU A 40 5.66 -14.87 5.18
C LEU A 40 6.10 -16.19 4.54
N SER A 41 5.18 -16.93 3.93
CA SER A 41 5.47 -18.14 3.14
C SER A 41 5.98 -17.84 1.72
N GLY A 42 6.29 -16.58 1.41
CA GLY A 42 6.79 -16.15 0.10
C GLY A 42 5.71 -15.67 -0.88
N GLY A 43 4.47 -15.50 -0.40
CA GLY A 43 3.38 -14.94 -1.19
C GLY A 43 3.46 -13.42 -1.36
N THR A 44 2.43 -12.85 -1.99
CA THR A 44 2.31 -11.41 -2.23
C THR A 44 2.13 -10.61 -0.94
N PHE A 45 2.66 -9.39 -0.91
CA PHE A 45 2.39 -8.44 0.16
C PHE A 45 0.88 -8.16 0.30
N PRO A 46 0.31 -8.22 1.52
CA PRO A 46 -1.14 -8.12 1.73
C PRO A 46 -1.58 -6.66 1.79
N VAL A 47 -1.69 -6.04 0.61
CA VAL A 47 -2.08 -4.62 0.44
C VAL A 47 -3.40 -4.30 1.14
N PRO A 48 -4.51 -5.04 0.93
CA PRO A 48 -5.81 -4.66 1.49
C PRO A 48 -5.82 -4.67 3.02
N GLU A 49 -5.03 -5.54 3.64
CA GLU A 49 -4.93 -5.66 5.09
C GLU A 49 -4.01 -4.57 5.67
N LEU A 50 -2.89 -4.25 5.03
CA LEU A 50 -1.84 -3.41 5.64
C LEU A 50 -1.76 -1.98 5.11
N VAL A 51 -2.47 -1.66 4.03
CA VAL A 51 -2.44 -0.35 3.37
C VAL A 51 -3.85 0.12 3.05
N SER A 52 -4.24 1.26 3.62
CA SER A 52 -5.51 1.91 3.30
C SER A 52 -5.35 2.82 2.09
N LEU A 53 -6.37 2.86 1.23
CA LEU A 53 -6.46 3.78 0.08
C LEU A 53 -7.45 4.90 0.40
N GLU A 54 -6.94 6.13 0.53
CA GLU A 54 -7.72 7.32 0.84
C GLU A 54 -7.95 8.13 -0.44
N HIS A 55 -9.21 8.21 -0.87
CA HIS A 55 -9.60 9.12 -1.95
C HIS A 55 -9.83 10.51 -1.37
N ARG A 56 -9.24 11.52 -2.00
CA ARG A 56 -9.38 12.93 -1.62
C ARG A 56 -10.39 13.65 -2.52
N PRO A 57 -10.93 14.81 -2.08
CA PRO A 57 -11.90 15.59 -2.86
C PRO A 57 -11.40 16.08 -4.22
N ASP A 58 -10.08 16.16 -4.41
CA ASP A 58 -9.42 16.51 -5.68
C ASP A 58 -9.22 15.31 -6.62
N ASN A 59 -9.86 14.17 -6.33
CA ASN A 59 -9.71 12.89 -7.01
C ASN A 59 -8.29 12.30 -6.97
N THR A 60 -7.41 12.79 -6.09
CA THR A 60 -6.15 12.11 -5.80
C THR A 60 -6.41 10.90 -4.90
N LEU A 61 -5.58 9.87 -5.08
CA LEU A 61 -5.59 8.68 -4.23
C LEU A 61 -4.29 8.64 -3.44
N LYS A 62 -4.39 8.53 -2.11
CA LYS A 62 -3.23 8.47 -1.23
C LYS A 62 -3.25 7.19 -0.41
N THR A 63 -2.10 6.55 -0.25
CA THR A 63 -1.97 5.42 0.67
C THR A 63 -1.77 5.92 2.11
N ARG A 64 -2.18 5.07 3.04
CA ARG A 64 -1.81 5.18 4.45
C ARG A 64 -1.31 3.82 4.93
N GLY A 65 -0.13 3.82 5.56
CA GLY A 65 0.50 2.64 6.15
C GLY A 65 1.61 2.05 5.28
N LEU A 66 1.71 2.44 4.00
CA LEU A 66 2.78 1.96 3.12
C LEU A 66 4.16 2.40 3.63
N ALA A 67 4.23 3.61 4.18
CA ALA A 67 5.48 4.16 4.71
C ALA A 67 6.06 3.33 5.86
N PHE A 68 5.26 2.51 6.55
CA PHE A 68 5.77 1.59 7.57
C PHE A 68 6.67 0.50 6.98
N ILE A 69 6.47 0.15 5.71
CA ILE A 69 7.23 -0.89 5.00
C ILE A 69 8.32 -0.27 4.12
N THR A 70 7.98 0.77 3.37
CA THR A 70 8.88 1.34 2.33
C THR A 70 9.55 2.64 2.75
N GLY A 71 9.10 3.27 3.84
CA GLY A 71 9.52 4.62 4.26
C GLY A 71 8.75 5.76 3.57
N GLN A 72 7.90 5.47 2.58
CA GLN A 72 7.15 6.49 1.82
C GLN A 72 5.70 6.04 1.57
N GLU A 73 4.75 6.97 1.67
CA GLU A 73 3.42 6.76 1.12
C GLU A 73 3.42 6.92 -0.41
N LEU A 74 2.38 6.42 -1.06
CA LEU A 74 2.11 6.60 -2.48
C LEU A 74 0.95 7.59 -2.66
N GLU A 75 1.09 8.51 -3.60
CA GLU A 75 0.06 9.48 -3.97
C GLU A 75 -0.13 9.46 -5.49
N LEU A 76 -1.31 9.09 -5.96
CA LEU A 76 -1.68 9.11 -7.37
C LEU A 76 -2.45 10.39 -7.68
N GLU A 77 -2.01 11.14 -8.68
CA GLU A 77 -2.78 12.26 -9.18
C GLU A 77 -4.03 11.80 -9.94
N ALA A 78 -5.08 12.64 -9.93
CA ALA A 78 -6.35 12.36 -10.59
C ALA A 78 -6.21 12.03 -12.09
N SER A 79 -5.20 12.58 -12.76
CA SER A 79 -4.93 12.39 -14.20
C SER A 79 -4.43 10.98 -14.55
N VAL A 80 -3.98 10.21 -13.55
CA VAL A 80 -3.32 8.93 -13.75
C VAL A 80 -4.32 7.79 -13.97
N SER A 81 -5.56 7.92 -13.50
CA SER A 81 -6.55 6.83 -13.58
C SER A 81 -7.96 7.35 -13.84
N ILE A 82 -8.73 6.58 -14.61
CA ILE A 82 -10.12 6.93 -14.94
C ILE A 82 -11.05 6.27 -13.90
N GLY A 83 -11.13 6.89 -12.73
CA GLY A 83 -12.04 6.47 -11.65
C GLY A 83 -11.43 5.56 -10.57
N PRO A 84 -12.16 5.35 -9.45
CA PRO A 84 -11.63 4.78 -8.21
C PRO A 84 -11.13 3.34 -8.36
N ASP A 85 -11.84 2.50 -9.13
CA ASP A 85 -11.42 1.10 -9.33
C ASP A 85 -10.12 0.99 -10.13
N SER A 86 -9.93 1.88 -11.11
CA SER A 86 -8.69 1.93 -11.89
C SER A 86 -7.54 2.45 -11.03
N ALA A 87 -7.80 3.48 -10.22
CA ALA A 87 -6.84 4.02 -9.25
C ALA A 87 -6.37 2.95 -8.25
N ALA A 88 -7.31 2.20 -7.67
CA ALA A 88 -6.99 1.15 -6.69
C ALA A 88 -6.18 0.00 -7.30
N ARG A 89 -6.50 -0.43 -8.53
CA ARG A 89 -5.71 -1.46 -9.23
C ARG A 89 -4.30 -0.98 -9.54
N LEU A 90 -4.15 0.27 -9.98
CA LEU A 90 -2.83 0.84 -10.23
C LEU A 90 -2.04 0.98 -8.92
N ALA A 91 -2.66 1.50 -7.87
CA ALA A 91 -2.06 1.61 -6.54
C ALA A 91 -1.57 0.25 -6.04
N GLY A 92 -2.38 -0.80 -6.11
CA GLY A 92 -1.97 -2.15 -5.68
C GLY A 92 -0.73 -2.68 -6.41
N ARG A 93 -0.60 -2.41 -7.71
CA ARG A 93 0.58 -2.78 -8.50
C ARG A 93 1.82 -1.99 -8.09
N LEU A 94 1.69 -0.67 -7.97
CA LEU A 94 2.78 0.20 -7.57
C LEU A 94 3.24 -0.11 -6.15
N ILE A 95 2.32 -0.33 -5.22
CA ILE A 95 2.62 -0.78 -3.85
C ILE A 95 3.41 -2.08 -3.87
N SER A 96 2.95 -3.08 -4.63
CA SER A 96 3.64 -4.37 -4.72
C SER A 96 5.08 -4.22 -5.23
N GLN A 97 5.29 -3.33 -6.21
CA GLN A 97 6.63 -3.02 -6.70
C GLN A 97 7.48 -2.27 -5.67
N LEU A 98 6.93 -1.23 -5.02
CA LEU A 98 7.63 -0.43 -4.01
C LEU A 98 8.00 -1.26 -2.77
N VAL A 99 7.19 -2.23 -2.39
CA VAL A 99 7.54 -3.15 -1.28
C VAL A 99 8.77 -4.00 -1.63
N LEU A 100 8.97 -4.33 -2.91
CA LEU A 100 10.15 -5.07 -3.36
C LEU A 100 11.38 -4.17 -3.54
N GLN A 101 11.19 -2.94 -4.01
CA GLN A 101 12.28 -2.02 -4.35
C GLN A 101 12.71 -1.12 -3.18
N GLY A 102 11.82 -0.87 -2.22
CA GLY A 102 12.02 0.07 -1.12
C GLY A 102 11.63 1.51 -1.49
N ALA A 103 12.20 2.48 -0.76
CA ALA A 103 11.97 3.90 -1.00
C ALA A 103 12.46 4.32 -2.39
N VAL A 104 11.72 5.21 -3.04
CA VAL A 104 12.19 5.89 -4.24
C VAL A 104 13.16 7.00 -3.82
N GLU A 105 14.41 6.89 -4.27
CA GLU A 105 15.49 7.82 -3.93
C GLU A 105 15.77 8.87 -5.02
N CYS A 106 15.44 8.53 -6.26
CA CYS A 106 15.57 9.40 -7.43
C CYS A 106 14.26 9.40 -8.23
N PRO A 107 13.89 10.51 -8.89
CA PRO A 107 12.78 10.50 -9.84
C PRO A 107 12.95 9.39 -10.88
N ASP A 108 11.86 8.69 -11.16
CA ASP A 108 11.85 7.54 -12.07
C ASP A 108 10.69 7.66 -13.07
N ARG A 109 10.82 6.97 -14.21
CA ARG A 109 9.78 6.89 -15.23
C ARG A 109 9.53 5.45 -15.59
N MET A 110 8.25 5.07 -15.60
CA MET A 110 7.83 3.73 -15.97
C MET A 110 6.64 3.76 -16.93
N ILE A 111 6.32 2.61 -17.52
CA ILE A 111 5.13 2.45 -18.36
C ILE A 111 4.00 1.88 -17.50
N GLY A 112 2.89 2.61 -17.45
CA GLY A 112 1.67 2.19 -16.79
C GLY A 112 1.00 1.00 -17.48
N PRO A 113 0.06 0.32 -16.79
CA PRO A 113 -0.63 -0.85 -17.34
C PRO A 113 -1.52 -0.53 -18.55
N ASP A 114 -1.86 0.74 -18.75
CA ASP A 114 -2.58 1.26 -19.91
C ASP A 114 -1.64 1.66 -21.07
N GLY A 115 -0.34 1.44 -20.92
CA GLY A 115 0.68 1.77 -21.91
C GLY A 115 1.16 3.23 -21.85
N HIS A 116 0.61 4.06 -20.96
CA HIS A 116 1.01 5.45 -20.83
C HIS A 116 2.19 5.62 -19.87
N PRO A 117 3.09 6.59 -20.12
CA PRO A 117 4.19 6.86 -19.20
C PRO A 117 3.67 7.42 -17.87
N LEU A 118 4.28 6.94 -16.78
CA LEU A 118 4.10 7.41 -15.43
C LEU A 118 5.43 7.98 -14.92
N ASN A 119 5.37 9.17 -14.34
CA ASN A 119 6.50 9.79 -13.65
C ASN A 119 6.32 9.61 -12.14
N LEU A 120 7.36 9.11 -11.47
CA LEU A 120 7.43 8.97 -10.03
C LEU A 120 8.34 10.07 -9.50
N GLU A 121 7.77 10.95 -8.68
CA GLU A 121 8.48 12.07 -8.07
C GLU A 121 8.46 11.96 -6.55
N ILE A 122 9.56 12.34 -5.90
CA ILE A 122 9.61 12.36 -4.44
C ILE A 122 9.03 13.70 -3.98
N SER A 123 8.06 13.66 -3.08
CA SER A 123 7.50 14.86 -2.46
C SER A 123 8.59 15.67 -1.73
N ALA A 124 8.38 16.98 -1.58
CA ALA A 124 9.37 17.86 -0.94
C ALA A 124 9.71 17.45 0.51
N SER A 125 8.77 16.87 1.26
CA SER A 125 8.97 16.35 2.61
C SER A 125 9.56 14.93 2.63
N LYS A 126 9.80 14.32 1.47
CA LYS A 126 10.29 12.95 1.26
C LYS A 126 9.42 11.82 1.83
N GLY A 127 8.28 12.13 2.44
CA GLY A 127 7.38 11.14 3.04
C GLY A 127 6.42 10.46 2.07
N ALA A 128 6.45 10.84 0.79
CA ALA A 128 5.59 10.28 -0.24
C ALA A 128 6.25 10.30 -1.63
N VAL A 129 5.86 9.33 -2.46
CA VAL A 129 6.08 9.29 -3.91
C VAL A 129 4.80 9.70 -4.61
N ILE A 130 4.90 10.74 -5.43
CA ILE A 130 3.81 11.29 -6.23
C ILE A 130 3.91 10.70 -7.63
N VAL A 131 2.81 10.11 -8.11
CA VAL A 131 2.72 9.53 -9.44
C VAL A 131 1.88 10.43 -10.31
N ARG A 132 2.45 10.79 -11.45
CA ARG A 132 1.85 11.65 -12.47
C ARG A 132 1.85 10.99 -13.82
N ARG A 133 0.97 11.45 -14.69
CA ARG A 133 1.04 11.12 -16.12
C ARG A 133 2.21 11.89 -16.75
N GLY A 134 3.02 11.20 -17.55
CA GLY A 134 4.20 11.77 -18.22
C GLY A 134 4.09 11.88 -19.72
#